data_AF-A0A023W7Z6-F1
#
_entry.id   AF-A0A023W7Z6-F1
#
_cell.length_a   1.000
_cell.length_b   1.000
_cell.length_c   1.000
_cell.angle_alpha   90.00
_cell.angle_beta   90.00
_cell.angle_gamma   90.00
#
_symmetry.space_group_name_H-M   'P 1'
#
loop_
_entity.id
_entity.type
_entity.pdbx_description
1 polymer ?
#
loop_
_entity_poly.entity_id
_entity_poly.type
_entity_poly.pdbx_seq_one_letter_code
_entity_poly.pdbx_strand_id
1 'polypeptide(L)'
;ICGAGLVKAFQKPYYDRYGGGANVVAHGYTKGVGLAAEIIGTFVLVYTVFSATDPKRSARDSHVPVLAPLPIGFAVFMVHLATI
;
A
#
# COMPACT_ATOMS: atom_id res chain seq x y z
N ILE A 1 -3.51 10.74 -7.44
CA ILE A 1 -4.11 11.50 -8.58
C ILE A 1 -3.08 11.76 -9.68
N CYS A 2 -2.01 12.54 -9.44
CA CYS A 2 -1.04 12.90 -10.49
C CYS A 2 -0.39 11.69 -11.20
N GLY A 3 0.13 10.71 -10.45
CA GLY A 3 0.75 9.52 -11.02
C GLY A 3 -0.21 8.69 -11.87
N ALA A 4 -1.42 8.39 -11.35
CA ALA A 4 -2.45 7.69 -12.11
C ALA A 4 -2.90 8.46 -13.36
N GLY A 5 -3.00 9.79 -13.27
CA GLY A 5 -3.28 10.67 -14.42
C GLY A 5 -2.22 10.57 -15.50
N LEU A 6 -0.94 10.51 -15.12
CA LEU A 6 0.17 10.32 -16.06
C LEU A 6 0.10 8.95 -16.77
N VAL A 7 -0.18 7.87 -16.03
CA VAL A 7 -0.35 6.53 -16.61
C VAL A 7 -1.52 6.50 -17.60
N LYS A 8 -2.65 7.12 -17.23
CA LYS A 8 -3.82 7.26 -18.11
C LYS A 8 -3.50 8.09 -19.35
N ALA A 9 -2.68 9.14 -19.26
CA ALA A 9 -2.28 9.94 -20.41
C ALA A 9 -1.47 9.14 -21.43
N PHE A 10 -0.57 8.26 -20.96
CA PHE A 10 0.26 7.43 -21.85
C PHE A 10 -0.51 6.30 -22.53
N GLN A 11 -1.48 5.67 -21.85
CA GLN A 11 -2.19 4.50 -22.37
C GLN A 11 -3.69 4.55 -22.15
N LYS A 12 -4.35 5.67 -22.48
CA LYS A 12 -5.76 5.93 -22.16
C LYS A 12 -6.74 4.80 -22.51
N PRO A 13 -6.74 4.21 -23.72
CA PRO A 13 -7.70 3.15 -24.06
C PRO A 13 -7.51 1.89 -23.21
N TYR A 14 -6.26 1.52 -22.91
CA TYR A 14 -5.94 0.36 -22.09
C TYR A 14 -6.19 0.64 -20.60
N TYR A 15 -5.87 1.84 -20.13
CA TYR A 15 -6.15 2.26 -18.76
C TYR A 15 -7.64 2.16 -18.45
N ASP A 16 -8.50 2.73 -19.32
CA ASP A 16 -9.95 2.72 -19.13
C ASP A 16 -10.52 1.29 -19.30
N ARG A 17 -9.96 0.46 -20.20
CA ARG A 17 -10.41 -0.92 -20.44
C ARG A 17 -10.07 -1.89 -19.29
N TYR A 18 -8.91 -1.73 -18.66
CA TYR A 18 -8.40 -2.67 -17.64
C TYR A 18 -8.56 -2.17 -16.20
N GLY A 19 -9.53 -1.28 -15.95
CA GLY A 19 -9.91 -0.86 -14.60
C GLY A 19 -8.96 0.16 -13.94
N GLY A 20 -7.95 0.64 -14.66
CA GLY A 20 -7.12 1.80 -14.25
C GLY A 20 -6.29 1.60 -12.97
N GLY A 21 -6.13 0.37 -12.49
CA GLY A 21 -5.46 0.06 -11.22
C GLY A 21 -6.27 0.48 -9.98
N ALA A 22 -7.60 0.58 -10.10
CA ALA A 22 -8.47 0.88 -8.97
C ALA A 22 -8.70 -0.36 -8.09
N ASN A 23 -8.64 -0.18 -6.77
CA ASN A 23 -8.95 -1.25 -5.82
C ASN A 23 -10.47 -1.51 -5.81
N VAL A 24 -10.84 -2.78 -5.92
CA VAL A 24 -12.23 -3.25 -5.88
C VAL A 24 -12.30 -4.56 -5.11
N VAL A 25 -13.45 -4.84 -4.49
CA VAL A 25 -13.71 -6.17 -3.95
C VAL A 25 -13.96 -7.12 -5.12
N ALA A 26 -13.12 -8.15 -5.25
CA ALA A 26 -13.23 -9.12 -6.33
C ALA A 26 -14.57 -9.87 -6.28
N HIS A 27 -15.07 -10.26 -7.45
CA HIS A 27 -16.29 -11.06 -7.55
C HIS A 27 -16.15 -12.35 -6.74
N GLY A 28 -17.20 -12.71 -6.00
CA GLY A 28 -17.20 -13.88 -5.11
C GLY A 28 -16.82 -13.58 -3.66
N TYR A 29 -16.32 -12.37 -3.36
CA TYR A 29 -16.07 -11.92 -1.99
C TYR A 29 -17.12 -10.90 -1.54
N THR A 30 -17.45 -10.95 -0.25
CA THR A 30 -18.35 -9.96 0.35
C THR A 30 -17.55 -8.71 0.74
N LYS A 31 -18.25 -7.58 0.89
CA LYS A 31 -17.66 -6.35 1.41
C LYS A 31 -17.03 -6.55 2.79
N GLY A 32 -17.60 -7.42 3.63
CA GLY A 32 -17.06 -7.74 4.94
C GLY A 32 -15.69 -8.44 4.88
N VAL A 33 -15.51 -9.37 3.94
CA VAL A 33 -14.21 -10.03 3.72
C VAL A 33 -13.18 -9.02 3.20
N GLY A 34 -13.55 -8.19 2.22
CA GLY A 34 -12.67 -7.14 1.71
C GLY A 34 -12.23 -6.15 2.81
N LEU A 35 -13.17 -5.72 3.65
CA LEU A 35 -12.86 -4.85 4.79
C LEU A 35 -11.89 -5.50 5.78
N ALA A 36 -12.12 -6.77 6.14
CA ALA A 36 -11.25 -7.49 7.06
C ALA A 36 -9.83 -7.66 6.49
N ALA A 37 -9.71 -7.98 5.20
CA ALA A 37 -8.42 -8.09 4.52
C ALA A 37 -7.63 -6.78 4.57
N GLU A 38 -8.28 -5.64 4.29
CA GLU A 38 -7.65 -4.31 4.35
C GLU A 38 -7.21 -3.94 5.78
N ILE A 39 -8.03 -4.25 6.80
CA ILE A 39 -7.69 -4.01 8.20
C ILE A 39 -6.45 -4.80 8.59
N ILE A 40 -6.41 -6.10 8.29
CA ILE A 40 -5.29 -6.97 8.66
C ILE A 40 -4.03 -6.59 7.88
N GLY A 41 -4.13 -6.37 6.57
CA GLY A 41 -3.00 -5.97 5.73
C GLY A 41 -2.39 -4.64 6.19
N THR A 42 -3.23 -3.65 6.50
CA THR A 42 -2.78 -2.36 7.02
C THR A 42 -2.17 -2.52 8.41
N PHE A 43 -2.74 -3.36 9.27
CA PHE A 43 -2.18 -3.65 10.59
C PHE A 43 -0.75 -4.22 10.47
N VAL A 44 -0.53 -5.23 9.62
CA VAL A 44 0.81 -5.81 9.38
C VAL A 44 1.79 -4.74 8.91
N LEU A 45 1.40 -3.91 7.95
CA LEU A 45 2.23 -2.82 7.45
C LEU A 45 2.58 -1.82 8.55
N VAL A 46 1.59 -1.27 9.25
CA VAL A 46 1.79 -0.22 10.26
C VAL A 46 2.56 -0.76 11.47
N TYR A 47 2.28 -1.99 11.89
CA TYR A 47 3.07 -2.68 12.91
C TYR A 47 4.55 -2.79 12.50
N THR A 48 4.81 -3.12 11.23
CA THR A 48 6.17 -3.19 10.69
C THR A 48 6.83 -1.81 10.66
N VAL A 49 6.10 -0.75 10.29
CA VAL A 49 6.59 0.63 10.32
C VAL A 49 7.04 1.01 11.73
N PHE A 50 6.22 0.75 12.75
CA PHE A 50 6.59 1.04 14.14
C PHE A 50 7.80 0.21 14.60
N SER A 51 7.84 -1.07 14.25
CA SER A 51 8.97 -1.96 14.57
C SER A 51 10.27 -1.58 13.84
N ALA A 52 10.16 -0.88 12.72
CA ALA A 52 11.27 -0.44 11.89
C ALA A 52 11.75 1.00 12.22
N THR A 53 11.23 1.63 13.28
CA THR A 53 11.68 2.95 13.73
C THR A 53 13.06 2.87 14.38
N ASP A 54 13.96 3.80 14.05
CA ASP A 54 15.20 4.02 14.78
C ASP A 54 14.95 5.06 15.89
N PRO A 55 14.98 4.68 17.18
CA PRO A 55 14.68 5.60 18.28
C PRO A 55 15.75 6.68 18.48
N LYS A 56 16.91 6.57 17.82
CA LYS A 56 18.05 7.49 17.98
C LYS A 56 18.25 8.40 16.77
N ARG A 57 17.51 8.19 15.68
CA ARG A 57 17.66 8.97 14.44
C ARG A 57 16.33 9.57 14.04
N SER A 58 16.35 10.87 13.77
CA SER A 58 15.19 11.61 13.30
C SER A 58 15.46 12.23 11.93
N ALA A 59 14.38 12.49 11.19
CA ALA A 59 14.45 13.24 9.95
C ALA A 59 15.00 14.65 10.20
N ARG A 60 15.65 15.23 9.17
CA ARG A 60 16.27 16.56 9.27
C ARG A 60 15.27 17.58 9.77
N ASP A 61 15.65 18.33 10.81
CA ASP A 61 14.85 19.41 11.42
C ASP A 61 13.47 18.95 11.94
N SER A 62 13.35 17.71 12.43
CA SER A 62 12.08 17.13 12.91
C SER A 62 12.26 16.11 14.04
N HIS A 63 11.17 15.81 14.77
CA HIS A 63 11.09 14.73 15.76
C HIS A 63 10.60 13.40 15.16
N VAL A 64 10.40 13.35 13.84
CA VAL A 64 9.92 12.14 13.14
C VAL A 64 11.06 11.11 13.06
N PRO A 65 10.86 9.86 13.53
CA PRO A 65 11.90 8.83 13.49
C PRO A 65 12.23 8.42 12.05
N VAL A 66 13.49 8.04 11.82
CA VAL A 66 13.91 7.40 10.58
C VAL A 66 13.46 5.94 10.57
N LEU A 67 13.13 5.42 9.39
CA LEU A 67 12.59 4.07 9.21
C LEU A 67 13.58 3.19 8.45
N ALA A 68 13.66 1.90 8.80
CA ALA A 68 14.31 0.89 7.96
C ALA A 68 13.37 0.54 6.78
N PRO A 69 13.72 0.90 5.52
CA PRO A 69 12.78 0.80 4.41
C PRO A 69 12.57 -0.64 3.92
N LEU A 70 13.55 -1.52 4.10
CA LEU A 70 13.50 -2.88 3.57
C LEU A 70 12.39 -3.74 4.22
N PRO A 71 12.28 -3.84 5.56
CA PRO A 71 11.18 -4.58 6.19
C PRO A 71 9.81 -4.03 5.80
N ILE A 72 9.69 -2.69 5.70
CA ILE A 72 8.44 -2.04 5.31
C ILE A 72 8.06 -2.42 3.88
N GLY A 73 9.00 -2.33 2.93
CA GLY A 73 8.77 -2.75 1.55
C GLY A 73 8.41 -4.23 1.43
N PHE A 74 9.03 -5.08 2.26
CA PHE A 74 8.72 -6.51 2.29
C PHE A 74 7.34 -6.82 2.89
N ALA A 75 6.91 -6.06 3.91
CA ALA A 75 5.54 -6.16 4.44
C ALA A 75 4.50 -5.77 3.40
N VAL A 76 4.72 -4.68 2.66
CA VAL A 76 3.86 -4.29 1.53
C VAL A 76 3.80 -5.42 0.50
N PHE A 77 4.94 -5.97 0.10
CA PHE A 77 5.02 -7.08 -0.85
C PHE A 77 4.22 -8.31 -0.40
N MET A 78 4.39 -8.73 0.86
CA MET A 78 3.69 -9.89 1.42
C MET A 78 2.17 -9.67 1.51
N VAL A 79 1.73 -8.47 1.92
CA VAL A 79 0.29 -8.16 1.95
C VAL A 79 -0.30 -8.21 0.54
N HIS A 80 0.40 -7.67 -0.47
CA HIS A 80 -0.08 -7.73 -1.86
C HIS A 80 -0.22 -9.18 -2.36
N LEU A 81 0.72 -10.07 -2.04
CA LEU A 81 0.63 -11.49 -2.41
C LEU A 81 -0.58 -12.21 -1.78
N ALA A 82 -1.05 -11.74 -0.63
CA ALA A 82 -2.18 -12.33 0.07
C ALA A 82 -3.55 -11.77 -0.38
N THR A 83 -3.58 -10.60 -1.01
CA THR A 83 -4.83 -9.87 -1.31
C THR A 83 -5.10 -9.64 -2.80
N ILE A 84 -4.15 -9.95 -3.69
CA ILE A 84 -4.32 -10.01 -5.15
C ILE A 84 -4.80 -11.40 -5.56
#